data_AF-A0A1B7ZD05-F1
#
_entry.id   AF-A0A1B7ZD05-F1
#
_cell.length_a   1.000
_cell.length_b   1.000
_cell.length_c   1.000
_cell.angle_alpha   90.00
_cell.angle_beta   90.00
_cell.angle_gamma   90.00
#
_symmetry.space_group_name_H-M   'P 1'
#
loop_
_entity.id
_entity.type
_entity.pdbx_description
1 polymer ?
#
loop_
_entity_poly.entity_id
_entity_poly.type
_entity_poly.pdbx_seq_one_letter_code
_entity_poly.pdbx_strand_id
1 'polypeptide(L)'
;MIWTDEEFKEEALVFWNKNWKYLNEDYPFDIASMAYEYVRNNKDFKYKDHVEAGVLVTCLVDFGYIEFTKRENNIRYHSLTEKGLNFIKEKNQ
;
A
#
# COMPACT_ATOMS: atom_id res chain seq x y z
N MET A 1 -3.14 13.14 16.21
CA MET A 1 -4.56 13.00 15.82
C MET A 1 -4.83 11.52 15.63
N ILE A 2 -5.99 10.99 16.00
CA ILE A 2 -6.37 9.63 15.57
C ILE A 2 -7.00 9.81 14.19
N TRP A 3 -6.53 9.05 13.22
CA TRP A 3 -6.98 9.13 11.85
C TRP A 3 -8.35 8.47 11.68
N THR A 4 -9.18 9.07 10.84
CA THR A 4 -10.46 8.54 10.38
C THR A 4 -10.27 7.62 9.17
N ASP A 5 -11.26 6.77 8.90
CA ASP A 5 -11.24 5.88 7.73
C ASP A 5 -11.07 6.63 6.39
N GLU A 6 -11.64 7.83 6.28
CA GLU A 6 -11.49 8.69 5.09
C GLU A 6 -10.06 9.23 4.95
N GLU A 7 -9.46 9.69 6.05
CA GLU A 7 -8.05 10.14 6.04
C GLU A 7 -7.11 8.99 5.66
N PHE A 8 -7.33 7.77 6.16
CA PHE A 8 -6.56 6.60 5.76
C PHE A 8 -6.71 6.28 4.28
N LYS A 9 -7.93 6.38 3.74
CA LYS A 9 -8.24 6.15 2.33
C LYS A 9 -7.50 7.13 1.43
N GLU A 10 -7.55 8.42 1.76
CA GLU A 10 -6.84 9.46 1.02
C GLU A 10 -5.32 9.24 1.08
N GLU A 11 -4.79 8.97 2.26
CA GLU A 11 -3.36 8.79 2.44
C GLU A 11 -2.85 7.47 1.85
N ALA A 12 -3.68 6.42 1.80
CA ALA A 12 -3.33 5.19 1.08
C ALA A 12 -3.04 5.50 -0.39
N LEU A 13 -3.80 6.40 -1.02
CA LEU A 13 -3.54 6.87 -2.38
C LEU A 13 -2.27 7.72 -2.47
N VAL A 14 -1.97 8.55 -1.46
CA VAL A 14 -0.71 9.29 -1.37
C VAL A 14 0.48 8.34 -1.27
N PHE A 15 0.40 7.35 -0.38
CA PHE A 15 1.38 6.27 -0.22
C PHE A 15 1.59 5.53 -1.54
N TRP A 16 0.49 5.13 -2.20
CA TRP A 16 0.51 4.45 -3.49
C TRP A 16 1.23 5.29 -4.57
N ASN A 17 0.84 6.55 -4.71
CA ASN A 17 1.39 7.47 -5.69
C ASN A 17 2.88 7.82 -5.43
N LYS A 18 3.37 7.68 -4.20
CA LYS A 18 4.80 7.85 -3.89
C LYS A 18 5.63 6.60 -4.21
N ASN A 19 5.04 5.41 -4.05
CA ASN A 19 5.78 4.15 -4.03
C ASN A 19 5.56 3.26 -5.27
N TRP A 20 4.70 3.66 -6.22
CA TRP A 20 4.35 2.85 -7.38
C TRP A 20 5.55 2.36 -8.20
N LYS A 21 6.66 3.13 -8.24
CA LYS A 21 7.87 2.79 -8.99
C LYS A 21 8.58 1.53 -8.50
N TYR A 22 8.30 1.10 -7.28
CA TYR A 22 8.91 -0.09 -6.68
C TYR A 22 8.04 -1.34 -6.84
N LEU A 23 6.87 -1.20 -7.47
CA LEU A 23 5.91 -2.28 -7.66
C LEU A 23 6.16 -2.95 -9.00
N ASN A 24 6.03 -4.28 -9.01
CA ASN A 24 6.31 -5.11 -10.18
C ASN A 24 5.02 -5.82 -10.64
N GLU A 25 4.79 -5.85 -11.95
CA GLU A 25 3.69 -6.60 -12.60
C GLU A 25 3.93 -8.12 -12.57
N ASP A 26 5.19 -8.54 -12.67
CA ASP A 26 5.56 -9.94 -12.89
C ASP A 26 5.63 -10.76 -11.59
N TYR A 27 5.82 -10.12 -10.43
CA TYR A 27 6.11 -10.82 -9.18
C TYR A 27 5.36 -10.25 -7.97
N PRO A 28 4.84 -11.11 -7.07
CA PRO A 28 4.27 -10.66 -5.81
C PRO A 28 5.29 -9.92 -4.93
N PHE A 29 4.84 -8.87 -4.24
CA PHE A 29 5.69 -7.97 -3.45
C PHE A 29 5.19 -7.80 -2.00
N ASP A 30 6.11 -7.47 -1.11
CA ASP A 30 5.82 -7.13 0.29
C ASP A 30 5.53 -5.63 0.43
N ILE A 31 4.27 -5.27 0.22
CA ILE A 31 3.80 -3.89 0.39
C ILE A 31 3.65 -3.49 1.87
N ALA A 32 3.56 -4.44 2.80
CA ALA A 32 3.36 -4.16 4.21
C ALA A 32 4.63 -3.55 4.82
N SER A 33 5.81 -4.06 4.46
CA SER A 33 7.09 -3.45 4.84
C SER A 33 7.24 -2.03 4.27
N MET A 34 6.81 -1.80 3.04
CA MET A 34 6.82 -0.47 2.42
C MET A 34 5.89 0.50 3.14
N ALA A 35 4.66 0.06 3.46
CA ALA A 35 3.70 0.85 4.21
C ALA A 35 4.19 1.16 5.63
N TYR A 36 4.86 0.21 6.28
CA TYR A 36 5.43 0.42 7.60
C TYR A 36 6.53 1.49 7.60
N GLU A 37 7.46 1.43 6.64
CA GLU A 37 8.48 2.47 6.49
C GLU A 37 7.85 3.83 6.15
N TYR A 38 6.78 3.86 5.35
CA TYR A 38 6.04 5.08 5.07
C TYR A 38 5.45 5.70 6.35
N VAL A 39 4.69 4.92 7.12
CA VAL A 39 4.05 5.35 8.37
C VAL A 39 5.09 5.81 9.39
N ARG A 40 6.19 5.07 9.53
CA ARG A 40 7.25 5.38 10.50
C ARG A 40 7.92 6.74 10.22
N ASN A 41 8.11 7.05 8.94
CA ASN A 41 8.80 8.27 8.49
C ASN A 41 7.85 9.46 8.28
N ASN A 42 6.54 9.22 8.17
CA ASN A 42 5.55 10.27 8.06
C ASN A 42 5.23 10.87 9.45
N LYS A 43 5.24 12.20 9.54
CA LYS A 43 5.02 12.96 10.79
C LYS A 43 3.54 13.07 11.18
N ASP A 44 2.64 12.86 10.22
CA ASP A 44 1.20 13.08 10.41
C ASP A 44 0.53 11.87 11.10
N PHE A 45 1.16 10.70 11.02
CA PHE A 45 0.79 9.51 11.77
C PHE A 45 1.13 9.67 13.25
N LYS A 46 0.11 9.56 14.10
CA LYS A 46 0.28 9.54 15.56
C LYS A 46 0.94 8.24 16.03
N TYR A 47 0.49 7.12 15.49
CA TYR A 47 1.03 5.80 15.79
C TYR A 47 1.94 5.37 14.65
N LYS A 48 3.10 4.82 14.99
CA LYS A 48 4.16 4.46 14.03
C LYS A 48 4.36 2.96 14.00
N ASP A 49 3.27 2.23 13.79
CA ASP A 49 3.22 0.78 13.99
C ASP A 49 2.68 0.04 12.75
N HIS A 50 2.67 -1.29 12.87
CA HIS A 50 2.17 -2.18 11.83
C HIS A 50 0.65 -2.16 11.68
N VAL A 51 -0.09 -1.63 12.66
CA VAL A 51 -1.56 -1.55 12.58
C VAL A 51 -1.92 -0.47 11.56
N GLU A 52 -1.38 0.73 11.73
CA GLU A 52 -1.55 1.86 10.80
C GLU A 52 -1.10 1.50 9.38
N ALA A 53 0.06 0.85 9.26
CA ALA A 53 0.56 0.35 7.99
C ALA A 53 -0.39 -0.69 7.36
N GLY A 54 -0.94 -1.58 8.18
CA GLY A 54 -1.93 -2.57 7.76
C GLY A 54 -3.19 -1.93 7.22
N VAL A 55 -3.68 -0.85 7.85
CA VAL A 55 -4.88 -0.12 7.39
C VAL A 55 -4.66 0.49 6.00
N LEU A 56 -3.48 1.08 5.73
CA LEU A 56 -3.16 1.60 4.39
C LEU A 56 -3.19 0.50 3.33
N VAL A 57 -2.60 -0.66 3.64
CA VAL A 57 -2.60 -1.81 2.72
C VAL A 57 -4.03 -2.32 2.48
N THR A 58 -4.84 -2.42 3.53
CA THR A 58 -6.25 -2.80 3.40
C THR A 58 -7.01 -1.83 2.52
N CYS A 59 -6.80 -0.51 2.66
CA CYS A 59 -7.43 0.48 1.78
C CYS A 59 -7.07 0.24 0.31
N LEU A 60 -5.82 -0.12 -0.01
CA LEU A 60 -5.41 -0.41 -1.39
C LEU A 60 -6.04 -1.69 -1.96
N VAL A 61 -6.24 -2.69 -1.12
CA VAL A 61 -6.99 -3.91 -1.48
C VAL A 61 -8.46 -3.55 -1.73
N ASP A 62 -9.08 -2.76 -0.86
CA ASP A 62 -10.49 -2.34 -0.98
C ASP A 62 -10.72 -1.45 -2.22
N PHE A 63 -9.74 -0.60 -2.56
CA PHE A 63 -9.75 0.14 -3.81
C PHE A 63 -9.52 -0.74 -5.03
N GLY A 64 -9.09 -1.99 -4.84
CA GLY A 64 -8.83 -2.94 -5.90
C GLY A 64 -7.57 -2.63 -6.69
N TYR A 65 -6.56 -1.97 -6.12
CA TYR A 65 -5.26 -1.77 -6.78
C TYR A 65 -4.32 -2.97 -6.63
N ILE A 66 -4.44 -3.69 -5.52
CA ILE A 66 -3.64 -4.86 -5.19
C ILE A 66 -4.54 -5.98 -4.67
N GLU A 67 -4.05 -7.21 -4.75
CA GLU A 67 -4.72 -8.37 -4.18
C GLU A 67 -3.74 -9.24 -3.40
N PHE A 68 -4.24 -9.93 -2.38
CA PHE A 68 -3.44 -10.88 -1.62
C PHE A 68 -3.16 -12.12 -2.47
N THR A 69 -1.89 -12.53 -2.54
CA THR A 69 -1.47 -13.66 -3.36
C THR A 69 -1.09 -14.85 -2.49
N LYS A 70 -0.13 -14.66 -1.57
CA LYS A 70 0.40 -15.74 -0.74
C LYS A 70 0.98 -15.23 0.57
N ARG A 71 1.15 -16.15 1.51
CA ARG A 71 1.88 -15.91 2.76
C ARG A 71 3.08 -16.85 2.85
N GLU A 72 4.25 -16.29 3.10
CA GLU A 72 5.51 -17.03 3.19
C GLU A 72 6.38 -16.40 4.28
N ASN A 73 6.97 -17.21 5.16
CA ASN A 73 7.78 -16.73 6.29
C ASN A 73 7.10 -15.63 7.13
N ASN A 74 5.79 -15.78 7.36
CA ASN A 74 4.91 -14.80 8.01
C ASN A 74 4.67 -13.48 7.27
N ILE A 75 5.27 -13.26 6.10
CA ILE A 75 5.07 -12.09 5.25
C ILE A 75 3.87 -12.33 4.30
N ARG A 76 2.99 -11.33 4.14
CA ARG A 76 1.88 -11.35 3.19
C ARG A 76 2.29 -10.65 1.91
N TYR A 77 2.37 -11.40 0.82
CA TYR A 77 2.70 -10.90 -0.50
C TYR A 77 1.43 -10.56 -1.29
N HIS A 78 1.54 -9.49 -2.08
CA HIS A 78 0.44 -8.98 -2.90
C HIS A 78 0.89 -8.86 -4.36
N SER A 79 -0.07 -8.93 -5.27
CA SER A 79 0.13 -8.68 -6.70
C SER A 79 -0.71 -7.47 -7.13
N LEU A 80 -0.33 -6.86 -8.25
CA LEU A 80 -1.14 -5.81 -8.87
C LEU A 80 -2.38 -6.42 -9.51
N THR A 81 -3.53 -5.78 -9.32
CA THR A 81 -4.73 -6.07 -10.12
C THR A 81 -4.65 -5.38 -11.47
N GLU A 82 -5.61 -5.62 -12.36
CA GLU A 82 -5.77 -4.86 -13.61
C GLU A 82 -5.82 -3.34 -13.37
N LYS A 83 -6.55 -2.90 -12.33
CA LYS A 83 -6.62 -1.48 -11.95
C LYS A 83 -5.27 -0.95 -11.46
N GLY A 84 -4.53 -1.73 -10.67
CA GLY A 84 -3.16 -1.41 -10.26
C GLY A 84 -2.21 -1.24 -11.43
N LEU A 85 -2.27 -2.17 -12.38
CA LEU A 85 -1.46 -2.15 -13.59
C LEU A 85 -1.76 -0.94 -14.47
N ASN A 86 -3.03 -0.64 -14.69
CA ASN A 86 -3.44 0.51 -15.48
C ASN A 86 -2.94 1.83 -14.87
N PHE A 87 -3.03 1.98 -13.54
CA PHE A 87 -2.48 3.14 -12.84
C PHE A 87 -0.98 3.31 -13.09
N ILE A 88 -0.19 2.23 -13.01
CA ILE A 88 1.26 2.30 -13.26
C ILE A 88 1.55 2.62 -14.72
N LYS A 89 0.80 2.04 -15.67
CA LYS A 89 0.93 2.31 -17.11
C LYS A 89 0.66 3.78 -17.44
N GLU A 90 -0.38 4.37 -16.86
CA GLU A 90 -0.70 5.80 -17.01
C GLU A 90 0.40 6.73 -16.45
N LYS A 91 1.11 6.32 -15.39
CA LYS A 91 2.21 7.10 -14.80
C LYS A 91 3.53 7.05 -15.57
N ASN A 92 3.71 6.04 -16.42
CA ASN A 92 4.90 5.85 -17.24
C ASN A 92 4.79 6.50 -18.63
N GLN A 93 3.63 7.06 -18.98
CA GLN A 93 3.41 7.89 -20.17
C GLN A 93 3.80 9.35 -19.91
#